data_AF-A0A933IKB5-F1
#
_entry.id   AF-A0A933IKB5-F1
#
_cell.length_a   1.000
_cell.length_b   1.000
_cell.length_c   1.000
_cell.angle_alpha   90.00
_cell.angle_beta   90.00
_cell.angle_gamma   90.00
#
_symmetry.space_group_name_H-M   'P 1'
#
loop_
_entity.id
_entity.type
_entity.pdbx_description
1 polymer ?
#
loop_
_entity_poly.entity_id
_entity_poly.type
_entity_poly.pdbx_seq_one_letter_code
_entity_poly.pdbx_strand_id
1 'polypeptide(L)'
;MKSTESLISAHHNYLVNNVLTPGFILGNPSSGDAFYLLADVVLPGESTPRFSARLFDDQGRFLVELDWNRIRGNSGRCSYQSLPGGFRIVCDSGDPLLSVRTESFPNGYLTHIQGKLFDENAKMRMETSFAGVRVYGEAQLTIQAPYQLK
;
A
#
# COMPACT_ATOMS: atom_id res chain seq x y z
N MET A 1 16.20 -22.84 7.19
CA MET A 1 16.02 -21.53 6.52
C MET A 1 15.05 -21.75 5.37
N LYS A 2 13.79 -21.32 5.48
CA LYS A 2 12.82 -21.48 4.38
C LYS A 2 13.16 -20.39 3.35
N SER A 3 13.57 -20.79 2.15
CA SER A 3 13.69 -19.86 1.03
C SER A 3 12.28 -19.44 0.64
N THR A 4 11.90 -18.21 0.97
CA THR A 4 10.71 -17.59 0.40
C THR A 4 11.03 -17.36 -1.08
N GLU A 5 10.48 -18.17 -1.98
CA GLU A 5 10.59 -17.92 -3.41
C GLU A 5 9.98 -16.53 -3.71
N SER A 6 10.80 -15.61 -4.21
CA SER A 6 10.33 -14.30 -4.65
C SER A 6 9.58 -14.51 -5.95
N LEU A 7 8.25 -14.51 -5.88
CA LEU A 7 7.37 -14.62 -7.04
C LEU A 7 7.28 -13.26 -7.73
N ILE A 8 8.36 -12.83 -8.39
CA ILE A 8 8.47 -11.53 -9.06
C ILE A 8 7.59 -11.53 -10.32
N SER A 9 6.85 -10.45 -10.56
CA SER A 9 6.15 -10.24 -11.84
C SER A 9 7.09 -9.65 -12.89
N ALA A 10 6.97 -10.10 -14.13
CA ALA A 10 7.70 -9.51 -15.26
C ALA A 10 7.15 -8.13 -15.69
N HIS A 11 6.04 -7.68 -15.12
CA HIS A 11 5.36 -6.45 -15.53
C HIS A 11 5.43 -5.34 -14.49
N HIS A 12 5.04 -5.62 -13.25
CA HIS A 12 4.94 -4.60 -12.21
C HIS A 12 5.20 -5.21 -10.83
N ASN A 13 6.01 -4.54 -10.00
CA ASN A 13 6.31 -4.99 -8.64
C ASN A 13 6.27 -3.83 -7.63
N TYR A 14 6.22 -4.21 -6.37
CA TYR A 14 6.43 -3.39 -5.19
C TYR A 14 7.67 -3.91 -4.45
N LEU A 15 8.39 -3.04 -3.74
CA LEU A 15 9.52 -3.45 -2.90
C LEU A 15 9.09 -3.48 -1.42
N VAL A 16 8.89 -4.68 -0.87
CA VAL A 16 8.38 -4.90 0.50
C VAL A 16 9.36 -5.80 1.24
N ASN A 17 9.83 -5.38 2.42
CA ASN A 17 10.84 -6.10 3.21
C ASN A 17 12.08 -6.51 2.40
N ASN A 18 12.54 -5.63 1.50
CA ASN A 18 13.64 -5.87 0.55
C ASN A 18 13.39 -6.99 -0.48
N VAL A 19 12.13 -7.38 -0.69
CA VAL A 19 11.73 -8.39 -1.67
C VAL A 19 10.79 -7.77 -2.69
N LEU A 20 11.03 -8.04 -3.98
CA LEU A 20 10.13 -7.64 -5.05
C LEU A 20 8.89 -8.55 -5.05
N THR A 21 7.72 -7.93 -5.00
CA THR A 21 6.44 -8.64 -4.98
C THR A 21 5.43 -8.02 -5.95
N PRO A 22 4.65 -8.83 -6.69
CA PRO A 22 3.62 -8.36 -7.63
C PRO A 22 2.47 -7.60 -6.98
N GLY A 23 2.20 -7.90 -5.71
CA GLY A 23 1.15 -7.30 -4.90
C GLY A 23 1.22 -7.89 -3.49
N PHE A 24 0.65 -7.20 -2.52
CA PHE A 24 0.65 -7.66 -1.13
C PHE A 24 -0.55 -7.12 -0.36
N ILE A 25 -0.83 -7.78 0.76
CA ILE A 25 -1.84 -7.38 1.73
C ILE A 25 -1.17 -7.28 3.09
N LEU A 26 -1.45 -6.21 3.80
CA LEU A 26 -1.07 -6.01 5.19
C LEU A 26 -2.35 -5.80 6.00
N GLY A 27 -2.57 -6.60 7.05
CA GLY A 27 -3.86 -6.64 7.75
C GLY A 27 -4.92 -7.46 7.00
N ASN A 28 -6.19 -7.18 7.26
CA ASN A 28 -7.31 -7.96 6.72
C ASN A 28 -8.34 -7.07 6.00
N PRO A 29 -8.39 -7.07 4.65
CA PRO A 29 -9.36 -6.30 3.87
C PRO A 29 -10.83 -6.70 4.12
N SER A 30 -11.09 -7.90 4.65
CA SER A 30 -12.44 -8.37 4.98
C SER A 30 -12.90 -7.89 6.37
N SER A 31 -12.01 -7.28 7.16
CA SER A 31 -12.40 -6.67 8.43
C SER A 31 -13.11 -5.35 8.16
N GLY A 32 -14.29 -5.13 8.76
CA GLY A 32 -15.08 -3.92 8.58
C GLY A 32 -14.45 -2.66 9.18
N ASP A 33 -13.69 -2.81 10.27
CA ASP A 33 -13.23 -1.67 11.08
C ASP A 33 -11.72 -1.65 11.35
N ALA A 34 -10.98 -2.71 11.00
CA ALA A 34 -9.54 -2.79 11.29
C ALA A 34 -8.68 -2.21 10.17
N PHE A 35 -7.42 -1.92 10.50
CA PHE A 35 -6.40 -1.56 9.54
C PHE A 35 -6.21 -2.62 8.45
N TYR A 36 -6.12 -2.14 7.22
CA TYR A 36 -5.55 -2.91 6.13
C TYR A 36 -4.91 -2.00 5.09
N LEU A 37 -3.98 -2.58 4.33
CA LEU A 37 -3.42 -2.01 3.12
C LEU A 37 -3.31 -3.13 2.08
N LEU A 38 -4.03 -2.99 0.98
CA LEU A 38 -3.95 -3.83 -0.20
C LEU A 38 -3.25 -3.04 -1.31
N ALA A 39 -2.09 -3.53 -1.75
CA ALA A 39 -1.44 -3.09 -2.97
C ALA A 39 -1.64 -4.19 -4.01
N ASP A 40 -2.60 -3.99 -4.91
CA ASP A 40 -3.08 -5.04 -5.79
C ASP A 40 -2.12 -5.31 -6.97
N VAL A 41 -2.29 -6.47 -7.59
CA VAL A 41 -1.53 -6.85 -8.79
C VAL A 41 -1.93 -5.97 -9.97
N VAL A 42 -0.94 -5.37 -10.62
CA VAL A 42 -1.15 -4.59 -11.85
C VAL A 42 -1.05 -5.52 -13.05
N LEU A 43 -2.12 -5.57 -13.86
CA LEU A 43 -2.19 -6.43 -15.03
C LEU A 43 -1.41 -5.84 -16.22
N PRO A 44 -0.93 -6.68 -17.16
CA PRO A 44 -0.34 -6.21 -18.40
C PRO A 44 -1.26 -5.23 -19.15
N GLY A 45 -0.69 -4.12 -19.64
CA GLY A 45 -1.44 -3.03 -20.28
C GLY A 45 -1.83 -1.90 -19.31
N GLU A 46 -1.65 -2.09 -18.00
CA GLU A 46 -1.85 -1.06 -16.99
C GLU A 46 -0.53 -0.66 -16.33
N SER A 47 -0.39 0.59 -15.93
CA SER A 47 0.77 1.09 -15.18
C SER A 47 0.40 1.76 -13.86
N THR A 48 -0.89 1.98 -13.62
CA THR A 48 -1.36 2.63 -12.39
C THR A 48 -1.60 1.58 -11.31
N PRO A 49 -0.88 1.63 -10.19
CA PRO A 49 -1.07 0.68 -9.11
C PRO A 49 -2.40 0.94 -8.40
N ARG A 50 -3.07 -0.12 -7.95
CA ARG A 50 -4.37 -0.03 -7.28
C ARG A 50 -4.19 -0.28 -5.79
N PHE A 51 -4.52 0.72 -4.98
CA PHE A 51 -4.49 0.64 -3.54
C PHE A 51 -5.89 0.73 -2.95
N SER A 52 -6.19 -0.18 -2.04
CA SER A 52 -7.31 -0.03 -1.11
C SER A 52 -6.76 -0.13 0.31
N ALA A 53 -7.27 0.69 1.23
CA ALA A 53 -6.71 0.78 2.57
C ALA A 53 -7.69 1.35 3.58
N ARG A 54 -7.51 1.00 4.85
CA ARG A 54 -8.08 1.71 5.99
C ARG A 54 -6.95 2.18 6.89
N LEU A 55 -6.76 3.50 6.97
CA LEU A 55 -5.58 4.11 7.59
C LEU A 55 -5.94 4.83 8.89
N PHE A 56 -5.02 4.74 9.86
CA PHE A 56 -5.16 5.28 11.20
C PHE A 56 -3.95 6.18 11.53
N ASP A 57 -4.16 7.10 12.48
CA ASP A 57 -3.07 7.91 13.03
C ASP A 57 -2.25 7.14 14.08
N ASP A 58 -1.24 7.79 14.63
CA ASP A 58 -0.35 7.22 15.64
C ASP A 58 -1.00 7.02 17.02
N GLN A 59 -2.26 7.42 17.18
CA GLN A 59 -3.10 7.16 18.35
C GLN A 59 -4.15 6.07 18.06
N GLY A 60 -4.13 5.44 16.88
CA GLY A 60 -5.11 4.43 16.48
C GLY A 60 -6.48 5.00 16.11
N ARG A 61 -6.58 6.30 15.82
CA ARG A 61 -7.83 6.92 15.35
C ARG A 61 -7.94 6.81 13.84
N PHE A 62 -9.12 6.45 13.37
CA PHE A 62 -9.40 6.34 11.94
C PHE A 62 -9.22 7.70 11.23
N LEU A 63 -8.45 7.69 10.14
CA LEU A 63 -8.21 8.86 9.30
C LEU A 63 -8.99 8.78 7.99
N VAL A 64 -8.72 7.75 7.20
CA VAL A 64 -9.19 7.70 5.81
C VAL A 64 -9.30 6.26 5.33
N GLU A 65 -10.31 6.01 4.49
CA GLU A 65 -10.49 4.77 3.76
C GLU A 65 -10.36 5.02 2.26
N LEU A 66 -9.56 4.18 1.61
CA LEU A 66 -9.31 4.18 0.18
C LEU A 66 -9.90 2.93 -0.44
N ASP A 67 -10.59 3.11 -1.56
CA ASP A 67 -11.07 2.05 -2.44
C ASP A 67 -10.57 2.35 -3.86
N TRP A 68 -9.66 1.52 -4.36
CA TRP A 68 -9.01 1.68 -5.67
C TRP A 68 -8.52 3.11 -5.92
N ASN A 69 -7.67 3.60 -5.02
CA ASN A 69 -7.09 4.94 -4.99
C ASN A 69 -8.10 6.09 -4.77
N ARG A 70 -9.36 5.81 -4.47
CA ARG A 70 -10.39 6.84 -4.20
C ARG A 70 -10.73 6.88 -2.72
N ILE A 71 -10.81 8.09 -2.16
CA ILE A 71 -11.28 8.29 -0.78
C ILE A 71 -12.78 7.93 -0.69
N ARG A 72 -13.13 7.06 0.28
CA ARG A 72 -14.52 6.65 0.57
C ARG A 72 -14.99 7.14 1.93
N GLY A 73 -14.16 6.96 2.96
CA GLY A 73 -14.35 7.51 4.31
C GLY A 73 -13.22 8.49 4.62
N ASN A 74 -13.51 9.61 5.28
CA ASN A 74 -12.52 10.68 5.47
C ASN A 74 -12.72 11.50 6.75
N SER A 75 -12.72 10.83 7.90
CA SER A 75 -12.87 11.51 9.20
C SER A 75 -11.66 12.38 9.56
N GLY A 76 -10.48 12.01 9.06
CA GLY A 76 -9.21 12.72 9.24
C GLY A 76 -9.02 13.92 8.33
N ARG A 77 -10.01 14.26 7.48
CA ARG A 77 -9.95 15.36 6.50
C ARG A 77 -8.71 15.29 5.59
N CYS A 78 -8.28 14.08 5.27
CA CYS A 78 -7.17 13.84 4.36
C CYS A 78 -7.52 14.32 2.94
N SER A 79 -6.51 14.76 2.19
CA SER A 79 -6.66 15.12 0.77
C SER A 79 -5.93 14.13 -0.12
N TYR A 80 -6.53 13.86 -1.27
CA TYR A 80 -5.90 13.10 -2.35
C TYR A 80 -5.19 14.07 -3.30
N GLN A 81 -3.91 13.82 -3.58
CA GLN A 81 -3.12 14.58 -4.53
C GLN A 81 -2.59 13.66 -5.62
N SER A 82 -2.99 13.90 -6.88
CA SER A 82 -2.43 13.19 -8.02
C SER A 82 -0.99 13.65 -8.27
N LEU A 83 -0.10 12.71 -8.56
CA LEU A 83 1.29 12.97 -8.91
C LEU A 83 1.62 12.31 -10.26
N PRO A 84 2.64 12.80 -10.99
CA PRO A 84 3.17 12.05 -12.13
C PRO A 84 3.61 10.65 -11.69
N GLY A 85 2.95 9.63 -12.27
CA GLY A 85 3.21 8.23 -11.93
C GLY A 85 2.63 7.76 -10.60
N GLY A 86 1.70 8.48 -9.97
CA GLY A 86 1.08 7.98 -8.74
C GLY A 86 0.24 9.00 -7.98
N PHE A 87 0.26 8.92 -6.66
CA PHE A 87 -0.54 9.78 -5.80
C PHE A 87 0.04 9.92 -4.40
N ARG A 88 -0.49 10.87 -3.65
CA ARG A 88 -0.23 11.03 -2.23
C ARG A 88 -1.53 11.31 -1.49
N ILE A 89 -1.65 10.72 -0.30
CA ILE A 89 -2.64 11.08 0.70
C ILE A 89 -1.96 11.97 1.72
N VAL A 90 -2.53 13.14 1.96
CA VAL A 90 -2.00 14.16 2.86
C VAL A 90 -2.99 14.35 4.01
N CYS A 91 -2.49 14.37 5.24
CA CYS A 91 -3.26 14.72 6.43
C CYS A 91 -3.75 16.18 6.35
N ASP A 92 -4.75 16.51 7.17
CA ASP A 92 -5.24 17.88 7.35
C ASP A 92 -4.14 18.86 7.81
N SER A 93 -3.10 18.36 8.49
CA SER A 93 -1.91 19.14 8.86
C SER A 93 -1.04 19.56 7.67
N GLY A 94 -1.22 18.94 6.50
CA GLY A 94 -0.33 19.08 5.35
C GLY A 94 0.77 18.01 5.26
N ASP A 95 0.90 17.14 6.27
CA ASP A 95 1.91 16.08 6.27
C ASP A 95 1.51 14.90 5.37
N PRO A 96 2.44 14.30 4.62
CA PRO A 96 2.16 13.11 3.82
C PRO A 96 1.90 11.88 4.70
N LEU A 97 0.70 11.29 4.59
CA LEU A 97 0.35 10.03 5.24
C LEU A 97 0.87 8.81 4.45
N LEU A 98 0.61 8.82 3.14
CA LEU A 98 0.97 7.76 2.20
C LEU A 98 1.36 8.40 0.87
N SER A 99 2.50 8.02 0.31
CA SER A 99 2.89 8.38 -1.07
C SER A 99 3.12 7.11 -1.87
N VAL A 100 2.59 7.08 -3.08
CA VAL A 100 2.72 5.99 -4.03
C VAL A 100 3.24 6.57 -5.32
N ARG A 101 4.33 6.02 -5.85
CA ARG A 101 4.91 6.45 -7.13
C ARG A 101 5.46 5.27 -7.89
N THR A 102 4.99 5.11 -9.12
CA THR A 102 5.42 4.12 -10.08
C THR A 102 6.50 4.71 -10.99
N GLU A 103 7.61 4.00 -11.09
CA GLU A 103 8.69 4.28 -12.01
C GLU A 103 8.72 3.23 -13.12
N SER A 104 8.96 3.68 -14.35
CA SER A 104 9.09 2.81 -15.51
C SER A 104 10.54 2.43 -15.70
N PHE A 105 10.79 1.13 -15.85
CA PHE A 105 12.07 0.54 -16.23
C PHE A 105 11.92 -0.13 -17.61
N PRO A 106 13.04 -0.44 -18.31
CA PRO A 106 12.98 -1.08 -19.62
C PRO A 106 12.14 -2.37 -19.68
N ASN A 107 12.08 -3.11 -18.56
CA ASN A 107 11.43 -4.42 -18.48
C ASN A 107 10.25 -4.45 -17.50
N GLY A 108 9.62 -3.31 -17.21
CA GLY A 108 8.44 -3.25 -16.34
C GLY A 108 8.41 -2.05 -15.42
N TYR A 109 7.63 -2.14 -14.36
CA TYR A 109 7.33 -1.05 -13.45
C TYR A 109 7.69 -1.42 -12.01
N LEU A 110 8.19 -0.43 -11.26
CA LEU A 110 8.36 -0.55 -9.81
C LEU A 110 7.57 0.56 -9.13
N THR A 111 6.66 0.17 -8.25
CA THR A 111 5.95 1.11 -7.40
C THR A 111 6.64 1.25 -6.05
N HIS A 112 7.11 2.46 -5.79
CA HIS A 112 7.62 2.91 -4.51
C HIS A 112 6.47 3.38 -3.63
N ILE A 113 6.49 2.91 -2.39
CA ILE A 113 5.55 3.30 -1.35
C ILE A 113 6.35 3.99 -0.25
N GLN A 114 5.82 5.10 0.26
CA GLN A 114 6.38 5.80 1.40
C GLN A 114 5.26 6.15 2.38
N GLY A 115 5.54 6.06 3.66
CA GLY A 115 4.59 6.41 4.71
C GLY A 115 4.98 5.78 6.03
N LYS A 116 4.32 6.22 7.10
CA LYS A 116 4.40 5.62 8.43
C LYS A 116 2.98 5.33 8.87
N LEU A 117 2.59 4.06 8.79
CA LEU A 117 1.22 3.63 9.01
C LEU A 117 1.07 2.87 10.31
N PHE A 118 -0.04 3.13 10.98
CA PHE A 118 -0.42 2.52 12.25
C PHE A 118 -1.76 1.81 12.10
N ASP A 119 -2.00 0.84 12.96
CA ASP A 119 -3.32 0.20 13.08
C ASP A 119 -4.20 0.88 14.14
N GLU A 120 -5.43 0.39 14.27
CA GLU A 120 -6.42 0.84 15.24
C GLU A 120 -5.96 0.75 16.71
N ASN A 121 -4.90 -0.01 16.99
CA ASN A 121 -4.31 -0.15 18.31
C ASN A 121 -3.04 0.71 18.47
N ALA A 122 -2.84 1.71 17.61
CA ALA A 122 -1.65 2.56 17.55
C ALA A 122 -0.34 1.80 17.29
N LYS A 123 -0.41 0.56 16.78
CA LYS A 123 0.79 -0.23 16.49
C LYS A 123 1.25 0.05 15.07
N MET A 124 2.54 0.33 14.91
CA MET A 124 3.12 0.51 13.59
C MET A 124 2.99 -0.75 12.74
N ARG A 125 2.47 -0.60 11.52
CA ARG A 125 2.29 -1.67 10.54
C ARG A 125 3.18 -1.53 9.32
N MET A 126 3.53 -0.30 8.95
CA MET A 126 4.42 -0.06 7.82
C MET A 126 5.25 1.19 8.05
N GLU A 127 6.50 1.17 7.61
CA GLU A 127 7.31 2.37 7.48
C GLU A 127 8.17 2.34 6.21
N THR A 128 8.53 3.50 5.68
CA THR A 128 9.50 3.64 4.60
C THR A 128 10.84 3.02 5.00
N SER A 129 11.44 2.21 4.13
CA SER A 129 12.76 1.62 4.34
C SER A 129 13.55 1.62 3.04
N PHE A 130 14.62 2.42 2.99
CA PHE A 130 15.44 2.62 1.79
C PHE A 130 14.59 2.94 0.55
N ALA A 131 14.58 2.05 -0.44
CA ALA A 131 13.85 2.18 -1.69
C ALA A 131 12.42 1.60 -1.66
N GLY A 132 11.99 1.00 -0.54
CA GLY A 132 10.70 0.34 -0.42
C GLY A 132 10.05 0.56 0.94
N VAL A 133 9.29 -0.42 1.41
CA VAL A 133 8.65 -0.39 2.73
C VAL A 133 9.04 -1.59 3.57
N ARG A 134 9.11 -1.38 4.87
CA ARG A 134 9.14 -2.45 5.86
C ARG A 134 7.74 -2.60 6.46
N VAL A 135 7.26 -3.84 6.54
CA VAL A 135 5.94 -4.15 7.08
C VAL A 135 6.02 -5.05 8.31
N TYR A 136 5.05 -4.88 9.21
CA TYR A 136 5.01 -5.51 10.53
C TYR A 136 3.65 -6.18 10.80
N GLY A 137 3.70 -7.32 11.51
CA GLY A 137 2.51 -8.09 11.89
C GLY A 137 2.01 -9.01 10.77
N GLU A 138 0.71 -9.31 10.80
CA GLU A 138 0.07 -10.18 9.81
C GLU A 138 0.05 -9.52 8.42
N ALA A 139 0.65 -10.20 7.46
CA ALA A 139 0.75 -9.77 6.07
C ALA A 139 0.78 -10.98 5.14
N GLN A 140 0.09 -10.87 4.01
CA GLN A 140 0.30 -11.72 2.85
C GLN A 140 1.24 -10.98 1.89
N LEU A 141 2.54 -11.30 1.97
CA LEU A 141 3.59 -10.57 1.24
C LEU A 141 3.58 -10.78 -0.27
N THR A 142 2.77 -11.70 -0.78
CA THR A 142 2.61 -11.99 -2.21
C THR A 142 1.16 -12.35 -2.53
N ILE A 143 0.58 -11.63 -3.49
CA ILE A 143 -0.61 -12.03 -4.24
C ILE A 143 -0.27 -12.03 -5.74
N GLN A 144 -0.74 -13.03 -6.48
CA GLN A 144 -0.36 -13.23 -7.89
C GLN A 144 -1.48 -12.88 -8.88
N ALA A 145 -2.68 -12.61 -8.37
CA ALA A 145 -3.84 -12.21 -9.15
C ALA A 145 -4.58 -11.09 -8.40
N PRO A 146 -5.35 -10.26 -9.13
CA PRO A 146 -6.15 -9.21 -8.53
C PRO A 146 -7.01 -9.72 -7.38
N TYR A 147 -6.92 -9.06 -6.24
CA TYR A 147 -7.62 -9.47 -5.04
C TYR A 147 -9.15 -9.38 -5.24
N GLN A 148 -9.84 -10.48 -4.93
CA GLN A 148 -11.30 -10.53 -4.93
C GLN A 148 -11.77 -10.47 -3.47
N LEU A 149 -12.45 -9.39 -3.09
CA LEU A 149 -13.19 -9.33 -1.83
C LEU A 149 -14.25 -10.43 -1.87
N LYS A 150 -14.23 -11.32 -0.86
CA LYS A 150 -15.23 -12.37 -0.69
C LYS A 150 -16.40 -11.86 0.13
#